data_AF-A0A0P7ZKM6-F1
#
_entry.id   AF-A0A0P7ZKM6-F1
#
_cell.length_a   1.000
_cell.length_b   1.000
_cell.length_c   1.000
_cell.angle_alpha   90.00
_cell.angle_beta   90.00
_cell.angle_gamma   90.00
#
_symmetry.space_group_name_H-M   'P 1'
#
loop_
_entity.id
_entity.type
_entity.pdbx_description
1 polymer ?
#
loop_
_entity_poly.entity_id
_entity_poly.type
_entity_poly.pdbx_seq_one_letter_code
_entity_poly.pdbx_strand_id
1 'polypeptide(L)'
;MTGKLSIIETKRGYQWSRSRRKFWKKGESAGHEQIVHDILIDCDADAIVLKIEQIGGVCPIGYRSCYHRTIESEVVGENLLEPEDVYKKYDEGAKDKMSNT
;
A
#
# COMPACT_ATOMS: atom_id res chain seq x y z
N MET A 1 13.42 12.69 -6.29
CA MET A 1 12.92 11.47 -6.96
C MET A 1 11.44 11.66 -7.24
N THR A 2 11.05 11.74 -8.51
CA THR A 2 9.65 11.77 -8.97
C THR A 2 9.12 10.34 -8.99
N GLY A 3 8.01 10.05 -8.29
CA GLY A 3 7.56 8.67 -8.02
C GLY A 3 7.20 7.80 -9.24
N LYS A 4 7.10 8.37 -10.44
CA LYS A 4 6.91 7.60 -11.69
C LYS A 4 8.14 6.76 -12.03
N LEU A 5 9.36 7.30 -11.84
CA LEU A 5 10.61 6.56 -12.08
C LEU A 5 10.73 5.38 -11.12
N SER A 6 10.43 5.59 -9.84
CA SER A 6 10.59 4.55 -8.82
C SER A 6 9.67 3.33 -9.03
N ILE A 7 8.43 3.51 -9.51
CA ILE A 7 7.51 2.38 -9.77
C ILE A 7 8.08 1.48 -10.89
N ILE A 8 8.54 2.10 -11.99
CA ILE A 8 9.05 1.37 -13.15
C ILE A 8 10.36 0.67 -12.83
N GLU A 9 11.27 1.37 -12.17
CA GLU A 9 12.61 0.88 -11.81
C GLU A 9 12.56 -0.27 -10.80
N THR A 10 11.73 -0.15 -9.76
CA THR A 10 11.72 -1.12 -8.65
C THR A 10 10.64 -2.19 -8.77
N LYS A 11 9.66 -2.01 -9.67
CA LYS A 11 8.46 -2.86 -9.75
C LYS A 11 7.74 -2.98 -8.41
N ARG A 12 7.62 -1.84 -7.70
CA ARG A 12 6.90 -1.74 -6.43
C ARG A 12 5.85 -0.62 -6.46
N GLY A 13 4.81 -0.78 -5.66
CA GLY A 13 3.77 0.24 -5.49
C GLY A 13 4.31 1.46 -4.72
N TYR A 14 4.26 2.64 -5.36
CA TYR A 14 4.51 3.93 -4.72
C TYR A 14 3.30 4.82 -4.84
N GLN A 15 3.09 5.65 -3.82
CA GLN A 15 2.04 6.66 -3.81
C GLN A 15 2.57 7.98 -3.28
N TRP A 16 1.92 9.08 -3.66
CA TRP A 16 2.11 10.36 -2.98
C TRP A 16 1.20 10.42 -1.76
N SER A 17 1.79 10.51 -0.57
CA SER A 17 1.03 10.76 0.65
C SER A 17 0.75 12.26 0.77
N ARG A 18 -0.53 12.65 0.63
CA ARG A 18 -0.95 14.05 0.77
C ARG A 18 -0.68 14.62 2.16
N SER A 19 -0.95 13.84 3.21
CA SER A 19 -0.72 14.25 4.61
C SER A 19 0.76 14.37 4.95
N ARG A 20 1.59 13.43 4.48
CA ARG A 20 3.05 13.46 4.72
C ARG A 20 3.81 14.33 3.72
N ARG A 21 3.12 14.82 2.67
CA ARG A 21 3.68 15.60 1.56
C ARG A 21 4.97 14.98 0.98
N LYS A 22 4.97 13.65 0.81
CA LYS A 22 6.12 12.90 0.28
C LYS A 22 5.70 11.66 -0.49
N PHE A 23 6.59 11.18 -1.37
CA PHE A 23 6.48 9.85 -1.96
C PHE A 23 6.70 8.77 -0.88
N TRP A 24 5.95 7.68 -1.01
CA TRP A 24 5.90 6.60 -0.04
C TRP A 24 5.81 5.26 -0.76
N LYS A 25 6.71 4.32 -0.45
CA LYS A 25 6.61 2.92 -0.91
C LYS A 25 5.54 2.19 -0.09
N LYS A 26 4.45 1.76 -0.71
CA LYS A 26 3.35 1.10 0.01
C LYS A 26 3.88 -0.17 0.68
N GLY A 27 3.62 -0.28 1.99
CA GLY A 27 4.08 -1.42 2.79
C GLY A 27 5.44 -1.27 3.45
N GLU A 28 6.21 -0.22 3.16
CA GLU A 28 7.61 -0.10 3.63
C GLU A 28 7.80 -0.21 5.16
N SER A 29 6.80 0.17 5.95
CA SER A 29 6.86 0.07 7.41
C SER A 29 6.25 -1.20 7.98
N ALA A 30 5.32 -1.86 7.28
CA ALA A 30 4.54 -2.98 7.81
C ALA A 30 4.85 -4.33 7.10
N GLY A 31 5.77 -4.32 6.13
CA GLY A 31 6.08 -5.47 5.28
C GLY A 31 4.98 -5.82 4.26
N HIS A 32 3.94 -4.98 4.13
CA HIS A 32 2.80 -5.24 3.24
C HIS A 32 3.04 -4.66 1.84
N GLU A 33 3.96 -5.26 1.10
CA GLU A 33 4.43 -4.74 -0.19
C GLU A 33 3.45 -4.98 -1.35
N GLN A 34 3.57 -4.13 -2.37
CA GLN A 34 2.88 -4.28 -3.64
C GLN A 34 3.91 -4.52 -4.74
N ILE A 35 3.89 -5.70 -5.35
CA ILE A 35 4.75 -6.05 -6.49
C ILE A 35 3.98 -5.71 -7.76
N VAL A 36 4.56 -4.87 -8.62
CA VAL A 36 3.88 -4.39 -9.84
C VAL A 36 4.24 -5.28 -11.02
N HIS A 37 3.24 -5.90 -11.63
CA HIS A 37 3.40 -6.72 -12.83
C HIS A 37 3.12 -5.93 -14.11
N ASP A 38 2.14 -5.02 -14.07
CA ASP A 38 1.69 -4.29 -15.25
C ASP A 38 1.19 -2.90 -14.88
N ILE A 39 1.24 -1.97 -15.83
CA ILE A 39 0.80 -0.58 -15.67
C ILE A 39 -0.06 -0.21 -16.87
N LEU A 40 -1.36 -0.06 -16.63
CA LEU A 40 -2.29 0.45 -17.63
C LEU A 40 -2.41 1.97 -17.48
N ILE A 41 -2.59 2.66 -18.60
CA ILE A 41 -2.81 4.11 -18.67
C ILE A 41 -4.22 4.32 -19.24
N ASP A 42 -4.94 5.32 -18.74
CA ASP A 42 -6.23 5.72 -19.30
C ASP A 42 -6.09 6.49 -20.63
N CYS A 43 -7.21 6.96 -21.18
CA CYS A 43 -7.28 7.48 -22.55
C CYS A 43 -6.66 8.87 -22.73
N ASP A 44 -6.68 9.71 -21.70
CA ASP A 44 -6.11 11.06 -21.66
C ASP A 44 -4.83 11.15 -20.79
N ALA A 45 -4.38 10.02 -20.25
CA ALA A 45 -3.12 9.83 -19.55
C ALA A 45 -3.00 10.61 -18.23
N ASP A 46 -4.11 10.80 -17.52
CA ASP A 46 -4.12 11.44 -16.20
C ASP A 46 -4.29 10.44 -15.02
N ALA A 47 -4.66 9.19 -15.32
CA ALA A 47 -4.70 8.08 -14.38
C ALA A 47 -3.98 6.83 -14.87
N ILE A 48 -3.65 5.97 -13.90
CA ILE A 48 -3.05 4.64 -14.16
C ILE A 48 -3.72 3.57 -13.31
N VAL A 49 -3.69 2.34 -13.81
CA VAL A 49 -4.03 1.13 -13.05
C VAL A 49 -2.78 0.28 -12.90
N LEU A 50 -2.40 -0.01 -11.66
CA LEU A 50 -1.33 -0.96 -11.36
C LEU A 50 -1.93 -2.36 -11.18
N LYS A 51 -1.54 -3.31 -12.04
CA LYS A 51 -1.80 -4.73 -11.75
C LYS A 51 -0.70 -5.22 -10.82
N ILE A 52 -1.10 -5.65 -9.63
CA ILE A 52 -0.18 -5.99 -8.55
C ILE A 52 -0.41 -7.37 -7.98
N GLU A 53 0.66 -7.97 -7.47
CA GLU A 53 0.60 -8.97 -6.41
C GLU A 53 0.77 -8.25 -5.07
N GLN A 54 -0.14 -8.51 -4.14
CA GLN A 54 -0.09 -7.96 -2.78
C GLN A 54 0.55 -9.00 -1.85
N ILE A 55 1.60 -8.57 -1.15
CA ILE A 55 2.19 -9.31 -0.04
C ILE A 55 1.60 -8.77 1.26
N GLY A 56 1.01 -9.63 2.10
CA GLY A 56 0.32 -9.20 3.33
C GLY A 56 -0.99 -8.44 3.09
N GLY A 57 -1.40 -7.59 4.03
CA GLY A 57 -2.68 -6.85 3.95
C GLY A 57 -2.59 -5.51 3.21
N VAL A 58 -3.53 -5.23 2.29
CA VAL A 58 -3.62 -3.91 1.64
C VAL A 58 -4.06 -2.84 2.64
N CYS A 59 -5.11 -3.14 3.40
CA CYS A 59 -5.79 -2.18 4.25
C CYS A 59 -5.13 -2.12 5.65
N PRO A 60 -4.93 -0.92 6.22
CA PRO A 60 -4.38 -0.78 7.57
C PRO A 60 -5.23 -1.45 8.66
N ILE A 61 -6.51 -1.68 8.41
CA ILE A 61 -7.46 -2.31 9.32
C ILE A 61 -7.70 -3.80 9.00
N GLY A 62 -6.78 -4.45 8.28
CA GLY A 62 -6.76 -5.91 8.14
C GLY A 62 -7.36 -6.50 6.85
N TYR A 63 -8.25 -5.77 6.17
CA TYR A 63 -8.92 -6.29 4.99
C TYR A 63 -8.02 -6.39 3.75
N ARG A 64 -8.34 -7.38 2.88
CA ARG A 64 -7.70 -7.57 1.58
C ARG A 64 -7.84 -6.35 0.67
N SER A 65 -8.91 -5.58 0.81
CA SER A 65 -9.18 -4.36 0.04
C SER A 65 -9.67 -3.26 0.97
N CYS A 66 -9.35 -2.01 0.66
CA CYS A 66 -9.98 -0.87 1.34
C CYS A 66 -11.49 -0.78 1.04
N TYR A 67 -11.96 -1.37 -0.07
CA TYR A 67 -13.36 -1.44 -0.47
C TYR A 67 -14.02 -2.68 0.15
N HIS A 68 -14.04 -2.75 1.49
CA HIS A 68 -14.53 -3.92 2.23
C HIS A 68 -15.97 -3.77 2.73
N ARG A 69 -16.64 -2.63 2.48
CA ARG A 69 -18.00 -2.34 2.93
C ARG A 69 -18.89 -1.77 1.83
N THR A 70 -20.18 -2.08 1.88
CA THR A 70 -21.22 -1.47 1.02
C THR A 70 -21.67 -0.12 1.56
N ILE A 71 -22.53 0.58 0.81
CA ILE A 71 -23.13 1.85 1.25
C ILE A 71 -24.12 1.63 2.40
N GLU A 72 -24.73 0.45 2.48
CA GLU A 72 -25.54 -0.04 3.60
C GLU A 72 -24.69 -0.51 4.81
N SER A 73 -23.36 -0.33 4.75
CA SER A 73 -22.40 -0.71 5.80
C SER A 73 -22.22 -2.22 6.00
N GLU A 74 -22.66 -3.04 5.06
CA GLU A 74 -22.42 -4.49 5.10
C GLU A 74 -20.94 -4.80 4.80
N VAL A 75 -20.33 -5.70 5.58
CA VAL A 75 -18.95 -6.13 5.34
C VAL A 75 -18.93 -7.19 4.25
N VAL A 76 -18.29 -6.88 3.13
CA VAL A 76 -18.18 -7.76 1.94
C VAL A 76 -16.74 -8.15 1.63
N GLY A 77 -15.76 -7.51 2.27
CA GLY A 77 -14.35 -7.81 2.07
C GLY A 77 -13.84 -8.94 2.94
N GLU A 78 -12.92 -9.72 2.40
CA GLU A 78 -12.15 -10.71 3.16
C GLU A 78 -11.22 -10.03 4.17
N ASN A 79 -11.33 -10.42 5.45
CA ASN A 79 -10.41 -10.00 6.49
C ASN A 79 -9.20 -10.94 6.50
N LEU A 80 -8.00 -10.40 6.28
CA LEU A 80 -6.78 -11.20 6.19
C LEU A 80 -5.95 -11.17 7.48
N LEU A 81 -6.12 -10.14 8.32
CA LEU A 81 -5.28 -9.85 9.48
C LEU A 81 -6.08 -9.08 10.53
N GLU A 82 -5.82 -9.30 11.81
CA GLU A 82 -6.37 -8.41 12.84
C GLU A 82 -5.66 -7.03 12.81
N PRO A 83 -6.39 -5.91 12.96
CA PRO A 83 -5.80 -4.56 12.91
C PRO A 83 -4.60 -4.38 13.83
N GLU A 84 -4.66 -4.94 15.04
CA GLU A 84 -3.59 -4.87 16.03
C GLU A 84 -2.28 -5.45 15.50
N ASP A 85 -2.34 -6.52 14.71
CA ASP A 85 -1.16 -7.15 14.13
C ASP A 85 -0.57 -6.36 12.96
N VAL A 86 -1.41 -5.54 12.29
CA VAL A 86 -0.93 -4.58 11.29
C VAL A 86 -0.20 -3.42 11.98
N TYR A 87 -0.75 -2.88 13.06
CA TYR A 87 -0.16 -1.77 13.81
C TYR A 87 1.10 -2.16 14.58
N LYS A 88 1.17 -3.37 15.18
CA LYS A 88 2.41 -3.88 15.79
C LYS A 88 3.58 -3.88 14.80
N LYS A 89 3.34 -4.30 13.55
CA LYS A 89 4.37 -4.26 12.50
C LYS A 89 4.80 -2.84 12.13
N TYR A 90 3.86 -1.87 12.14
CA TYR A 90 4.21 -0.46 11.95
C TYR A 90 5.16 0.04 13.05
N ASP A 91 4.90 -0.33 14.31
CA ASP A 91 5.71 0.07 15.46
C ASP A 91 7.08 -0.62 15.48
N GLU A 92 7.14 -1.91 15.14
CA GLU A 92 8.38 -2.67 14.99
C GLU A 92 9.25 -2.11 13.85
N GLY A 93 8.67 -1.89 12.67
CA GLY A 93 9.37 -1.30 11.54
C GLY A 93 9.80 0.15 11.75
N ALA A 94 9.14 0.89 12.65
CA ALA A 94 9.59 2.22 13.09
C ALA A 94 10.79 2.15 14.04
N LYS A 95 10.84 1.15 14.93
CA LYS A 95 11.96 0.92 15.86
C LYS A 95 13.23 0.46 15.13
N ASP A 96 13.10 -0.43 14.15
CA ASP A 96 14.24 -0.90 13.34
C ASP A 96 14.92 0.22 12.56
N LYS A 97 14.16 1.26 12.17
CA LYS A 97 14.72 2.45 11.52
C LYS A 97 15.41 3.42 12.49
N MET A 98 15.06 3.37 13.78
CA MET A 98 15.67 4.21 14.83
C MET A 98 16.94 3.58 15.41
N SER A 99 17.10 2.26 15.36
CA SER A 99 18.29 1.55 15.85
C SER A 99 19.44 1.50 14.83
N ASN A 100 19.19 1.91 13.57
CA ASN A 100 20.15 1.90 12.47
C ASN A 100 20.61 3.31 12.04
N THR A 101 20.39 4.32 12.88
CA THR A 101 20.88 5.71 12.74
C THR A 101 21.64 6.09 13.99
#